data_AF-A0AAU2SL20-F1
#
_entry.id   AF-A0AAU2SL20-F1
#
_cell.length_a   1.000
_cell.length_b   1.000
_cell.length_c   1.000
_cell.angle_alpha   90.00
_cell.angle_beta   90.00
_cell.angle_gamma   90.00
#
_symmetry.space_group_name_H-M   'P 1'
#
loop_
_entity.id
_entity.type
_entity.pdbx_description
1 polymer ?
#
loop_
_entity_poly.entity_id
_entity_poly.type
_entity_poly.pdbx_seq_one_letter_code
_entity_poly.pdbx_strand_id
1 'polypeptide(L)'
;MRWAADAVATMREGARVRLDYSAQSLWRVDRMVEDLRREGTPYEAVEAVLRGFGAYAGEVIARQSGAEWWTSGGDHWIRTPDGLLWDPMDEARRCFAGHGSLRLLCRDATGAARP
;
A
#
# COMPACT_ATOMS: atom_id res chain seq x y z
N MET A 1 1.69 -14.84 4.97
CA MET A 1 1.39 -13.84 6.02
C MET A 1 -0.07 -13.48 5.95
N ARG A 2 -0.80 -13.59 7.07
CA ARG A 2 -2.27 -13.44 7.11
C ARG A 2 -2.72 -12.01 7.41
N TRP A 3 -1.89 -11.22 8.09
CA TRP A 3 -2.21 -9.84 8.47
C TRP A 3 -2.53 -8.92 7.30
N ALA A 4 -1.71 -8.89 6.24
CA ALA A 4 -1.93 -8.00 5.10
C ALA A 4 -3.25 -8.33 4.37
N ALA A 5 -3.52 -9.62 4.18
CA ALA A 5 -4.78 -10.08 3.59
C ALA A 5 -6.00 -9.71 4.45
N ASP A 6 -5.90 -9.86 5.78
CA ASP A 6 -6.99 -9.50 6.72
C ASP A 6 -7.22 -7.98 6.77
N ALA A 7 -6.15 -7.17 6.74
CA ALA A 7 -6.24 -5.71 6.66
C ALA A 7 -6.91 -5.25 5.35
N VAL A 8 -6.55 -5.86 4.21
CA VAL A 8 -7.19 -5.58 2.91
C VAL A 8 -8.66 -6.00 2.90
N ALA A 9 -9.00 -7.14 3.50
CA ALA A 9 -10.39 -7.59 3.60
C ALA A 9 -11.24 -6.59 4.38
N THR A 10 -10.76 -6.15 5.55
CA THR A 10 -11.43 -5.17 6.42
C THR A 10 -11.67 -3.84 5.70
N MET A 11 -10.67 -3.35 4.97
CA MET A 11 -10.78 -2.11 4.20
C MET A 11 -11.77 -2.24 3.02
N ARG A 12 -11.81 -3.38 2.32
CA ARG A 12 -12.75 -3.60 1.19
C ARG A 12 -14.21 -3.65 1.62
N GLU A 13 -14.49 -4.17 2.80
CA GLU A 13 -15.84 -4.21 3.38
C GLU A 13 -16.40 -2.81 3.63
N GLY A 14 -15.55 -1.86 4.03
CA GLY A 14 -15.94 -0.45 4.23
C GLY A 14 -16.09 0.37 2.94
N ALA A 15 -15.28 0.09 1.90
CA ALA A 15 -15.18 0.98 0.74
C ALA A 15 -16.05 0.60 -0.48
N ARG A 16 -16.68 -0.60 -0.51
CA ARG A 16 -17.41 -1.16 -1.69
C ARG A 16 -16.67 -1.04 -3.04
N VAL A 17 -15.34 -0.97 -3.02
CA VAL A 17 -14.52 -0.81 -4.23
C VAL A 17 -13.92 -2.14 -4.65
N ARG A 18 -14.08 -2.48 -5.94
CA ARG A 18 -13.38 -3.63 -6.55
C ARG A 18 -11.90 -3.31 -6.65
N LEU A 19 -11.17 -3.76 -5.65
CA LEU A 19 -9.72 -3.88 -5.65
C LEU A 19 -9.37 -5.30 -6.07
N ASP A 20 -8.69 -5.43 -7.21
CA ASP A 20 -8.44 -6.68 -7.94
C ASP A 20 -6.97 -7.13 -7.90
N TYR A 21 -6.18 -6.50 -7.02
CA TYR A 21 -4.74 -6.71 -6.88
C TYR A 21 -3.90 -6.36 -8.11
N SER A 22 -4.43 -5.56 -9.05
CA SER A 22 -3.66 -5.01 -10.17
C SER A 22 -2.93 -3.71 -9.79
N ALA A 23 -1.82 -3.41 -10.50
CA ALA A 23 -1.17 -2.09 -10.44
C ALA A 23 -2.13 -0.96 -10.83
N GLN A 24 -3.10 -1.20 -11.72
CA GLN A 24 -4.09 -0.20 -12.12
C GLN A 24 -5.01 0.19 -10.96
N SER A 25 -5.40 -0.77 -10.12
CA SER A 25 -6.21 -0.49 -8.93
C SER A 25 -5.53 0.44 -7.94
N LEU A 26 -4.19 0.54 -7.93
CA LEU A 26 -3.46 1.50 -7.07
C LEU A 26 -3.71 2.96 -7.45
N TRP A 27 -4.05 3.26 -8.71
CA TRP A 27 -4.46 4.61 -9.08
C TRP A 27 -5.73 5.02 -8.33
N ARG A 28 -6.68 4.10 -8.16
CA ARG A 28 -7.90 4.37 -7.40
C ARG A 28 -7.61 4.56 -5.91
N VAL A 29 -6.65 3.83 -5.37
CA VAL A 29 -6.21 3.99 -3.98
C VAL A 29 -5.54 5.36 -3.77
N ASP A 30 -4.63 5.77 -4.66
CA ASP A 30 -4.02 7.11 -4.60
C ASP A 30 -5.10 8.22 -4.63
N ARG A 31 -6.15 8.04 -5.45
CA ARG A 31 -7.31 8.95 -5.48
C ARG A 31 -8.07 9.01 -4.16
N MET A 32 -8.33 7.86 -3.53
CA MET A 32 -9.01 7.82 -2.23
C MET A 32 -8.20 8.52 -1.13
N VAL A 33 -6.88 8.33 -1.12
CA VAL A 33 -5.99 9.02 -0.17
C VAL A 33 -6.05 10.54 -0.38
N GLU A 34 -6.03 10.98 -1.63
CA GLU A 34 -6.15 12.39 -1.99
C GLU A 34 -7.52 12.99 -1.61
N ASP A 35 -8.61 12.23 -1.77
CA ASP A 35 -9.96 12.67 -1.38
C ASP A 35 -10.06 12.84 0.14
N LEU A 36 -9.58 11.86 0.92
CA LEU A 36 -9.49 11.96 2.39
C LEU A 36 -8.68 13.17 2.86
N ARG A 37 -7.58 13.48 2.16
CA ARG A 37 -6.74 14.64 2.44
C ARG A 37 -7.48 15.96 2.17
N ARG A 38 -8.22 16.04 1.06
CA ARG A 38 -9.00 17.22 0.67
C ARG A 38 -10.18 17.49 1.60
N GLU A 39 -10.76 16.44 2.16
CA GLU A 39 -11.78 16.54 3.21
C GLU A 39 -11.24 17.14 4.52
N GLY A 40 -9.91 17.27 4.65
CA GLY A 40 -9.28 17.81 5.86
C GLY A 40 -9.37 16.87 7.05
N THR A 41 -9.54 15.57 6.78
CA THR A 41 -9.70 14.56 7.82
C THR A 41 -8.44 14.50 8.70
N PRO A 42 -8.55 14.52 10.04
CA PRO A 42 -7.39 14.38 10.90
C PRO A 42 -6.69 13.03 10.69
N TYR A 43 -5.36 13.00 10.83
CA TYR A 43 -4.56 11.80 10.57
C TYR A 43 -4.99 10.61 11.44
N GLU A 44 -5.30 10.86 12.71
CA GLU A 44 -5.74 9.84 13.67
C GLU A 44 -7.03 9.14 13.23
N ALA A 45 -7.91 9.83 12.50
CA ALA A 45 -9.15 9.27 11.99
C ALA A 45 -8.94 8.41 10.73
N VAL A 46 -7.83 8.62 10.00
CA VAL A 46 -7.51 7.88 8.77
C VAL A 46 -6.38 6.87 8.93
N GLU A 47 -5.69 6.81 10.07
CA GLU A 47 -4.52 5.96 10.24
C GLU A 47 -4.79 4.50 9.87
N ALA A 48 -5.90 3.94 10.36
CA ALA A 48 -6.27 2.55 10.09
C ALA A 48 -6.56 2.29 8.60
N VAL A 49 -7.22 3.23 7.90
CA VAL A 49 -7.50 3.08 6.47
C VAL A 49 -6.24 3.26 5.62
N LEU A 50 -5.34 4.18 5.99
CA LEU A 50 -4.05 4.35 5.33
C LEU A 50 -3.18 3.10 5.49
N ARG A 51 -3.19 2.47 6.68
CA ARG A 51 -2.55 1.15 6.88
C ARG A 51 -3.16 0.08 5.98
N GLY A 52 -4.49 0.08 5.80
CA GLY A 52 -5.17 -0.79 4.83
C GLY A 52 -4.73 -0.55 3.38
N PHE A 53 -4.57 0.71 2.97
CA PHE A 53 -4.09 1.08 1.64
C PHE A 53 -2.63 0.67 1.42
N GLY A 54 -1.77 0.88 2.41
CA GLY A 54 -0.40 0.38 2.40
C GLY A 54 -0.35 -1.15 2.30
N ALA A 55 -1.15 -1.86 3.11
CA ALA A 55 -1.25 -3.33 3.02
C ALA A 55 -1.67 -3.79 1.63
N TYR A 56 -2.64 -3.12 1.01
CA TYR A 56 -3.07 -3.43 -0.35
C TYR A 56 -1.94 -3.19 -1.37
N ALA A 57 -1.21 -2.08 -1.28
CA ALA A 57 -0.08 -1.82 -2.15
C ALA A 57 1.02 -2.87 -2.02
N GLY A 58 1.34 -3.28 -0.79
CA GLY A 58 2.32 -4.34 -0.56
C GLY A 58 1.87 -5.69 -1.13
N GLU A 59 0.60 -6.06 -1.00
CA GLU A 59 0.05 -7.26 -1.65
C GLU A 59 0.14 -7.21 -3.18
N VAL A 60 -0.11 -6.04 -3.77
CA VAL A 60 0.02 -5.82 -5.22
C VAL A 60 1.47 -5.99 -5.68
N ILE A 61 2.44 -5.47 -4.91
CA ILE A 61 3.87 -5.63 -5.22
C ILE A 61 4.29 -7.09 -5.10
N ALA A 62 3.99 -7.75 -3.96
CA ALA A 62 4.32 -9.14 -3.71
C ALA A 62 3.87 -10.06 -4.85
N ARG A 63 2.65 -9.87 -5.34
CA ARG A 63 2.08 -10.65 -6.44
C ARG A 63 2.73 -10.38 -7.79
N GLN A 64 3.21 -9.17 -8.04
CA GLN A 64 3.76 -8.77 -9.35
C GLN A 64 5.26 -9.00 -9.48
N SER A 65 6.02 -8.94 -8.39
CA SER A 65 7.48 -9.10 -8.42
C SER A 65 8.00 -10.35 -7.72
N GLY A 66 7.12 -11.14 -7.09
CA GLY A 66 7.55 -12.23 -6.21
C GLY A 66 8.19 -11.73 -4.91
N ALA A 67 7.97 -10.46 -4.56
CA ALA A 67 8.46 -9.90 -3.31
C ALA A 67 7.76 -10.55 -2.10
N GLU A 68 8.47 -10.60 -0.98
CA GLU A 68 7.97 -11.20 0.25
C GLU A 68 7.74 -10.12 1.30
N TRP A 69 6.68 -10.28 2.08
CA TRP A 69 6.50 -9.45 3.27
C TRP A 69 7.59 -9.79 4.31
N TRP A 70 8.12 -8.75 4.93
CA TRP A 70 9.12 -8.87 5.99
C TRP A 70 8.65 -8.08 7.20
N THR A 71 8.68 -8.70 8.38
CA THR A 71 8.26 -8.08 9.63
C THR A 71 9.42 -8.03 10.61
N SER A 72 9.70 -6.84 11.14
CA SER A 72 10.69 -6.64 12.20
C SER A 72 10.20 -5.52 13.12
N GLY A 73 10.21 -5.75 14.44
CA GLY A 73 9.86 -4.71 15.42
C GLY A 73 8.41 -4.19 15.36
N GLY A 74 7.51 -4.86 14.63
CA GLY A 74 6.14 -4.37 14.39
C GLY A 74 5.97 -3.60 13.08
N ASP A 75 7.07 -3.31 12.38
CA ASP A 75 7.04 -2.70 11.04
C ASP A 75 6.90 -3.76 9.95
N HIS A 76 6.27 -3.37 8.85
CA HIS A 76 5.87 -4.27 7.76
C HIS A 76 6.42 -3.75 6.44
N TRP A 77 7.38 -4.48 5.89
CA TRP A 77 8.12 -4.13 4.69
C TRP A 77 7.84 -5.12 3.58
N ILE A 78 8.04 -4.70 2.34
CA ILE A 78 8.14 -5.59 1.19
C ILE A 78 9.61 -5.74 0.83
N ARG A 79 10.09 -6.98 0.79
CA ARG A 79 11.42 -7.32 0.32
C ARG A 79 11.35 -7.86 -1.10
N THR A 80 11.87 -7.12 -2.07
CA THR A 80 11.94 -7.55 -3.47
C THR A 80 13.07 -8.58 -3.68
N PRO A 81 13.06 -9.37 -4.77
CA PRO A 81 14.04 -10.43 -5.00
C PRO A 81 15.51 -9.97 -5.07
N ASP A 82 15.73 -8.71 -5.48
CA ASP A 82 17.02 -8.02 -5.45
C ASP A 82 17.49 -7.65 -4.03
N GLY A 83 16.66 -7.87 -3.01
CA GLY A 83 16.94 -7.65 -1.61
C GLY A 83 16.57 -6.27 -1.07
N LEU A 84 16.06 -5.36 -1.92
CA LEU A 84 15.62 -4.04 -1.48
C LEU A 84 14.37 -4.13 -0.59
N LEU A 85 14.28 -3.21 0.38
CA LEU A 85 13.15 -3.10 1.29
C LEU A 85 12.32 -1.86 0.97
N TRP A 86 11.01 -2.02 0.94
CA TRP A 86 10.04 -0.99 0.62
C TRP A 86 8.99 -0.90 1.73
N ASP A 87 8.66 0.32 2.17
CA ASP A 87 7.64 0.56 3.20
C ASP A 87 6.35 1.08 2.57
N PRO A 88 5.35 0.22 2.31
CA PRO A 88 4.09 0.68 1.76
C PRO A 88 3.21 1.40 2.80
N MET A 89 3.48 1.27 4.10
CA MET A 89 2.75 1.96 5.17
C MET A 89 3.21 3.41 5.27
N ASP A 90 4.52 3.63 5.29
CA ASP A 90 5.08 4.98 5.24
C ASP A 90 4.72 5.67 3.92
N GLU A 91 4.76 4.96 2.79
CA GLU A 91 4.35 5.57 1.52
C GLU A 91 2.87 6.01 1.53
N ALA A 92 1.95 5.20 2.09
CA ALA A 92 0.55 5.61 2.24
C ALA A 92 0.40 6.87 3.12
N ARG A 93 1.18 6.96 4.20
CA ARG A 93 1.25 8.13 5.07
C ARG A 93 1.79 9.36 4.33
N ARG A 94 2.85 9.20 3.54
CA ARG A 94 3.40 10.26 2.70
C ARG A 94 2.35 10.72 1.70
N CYS A 95 1.64 9.80 1.03
CA CYS A 95 0.61 10.13 0.05
C CYS A 95 -0.45 11.04 0.67
N PHE A 96 -0.89 10.70 1.88
CA PHE A 96 -1.85 11.50 2.63
C PHE A 96 -1.30 12.87 3.04
N ALA A 97 0.00 12.98 3.32
CA ALA A 97 0.68 14.26 3.54
C ALA A 97 0.89 15.08 2.25
N GLY A 98 0.45 14.57 1.09
CA GLY A 98 0.60 15.23 -0.22
C GLY A 98 1.93 14.93 -0.92
N HIS A 99 2.64 13.88 -0.51
CA HIS A 99 3.95 13.49 -1.05
C HIS A 99 3.95 12.00 -1.43
N GLY A 100 4.47 11.61 -2.59
CA GLY A 100 4.53 10.18 -2.95
C GLY A 100 3.28 9.63 -3.64
N SER A 101 3.29 8.33 -3.90
CA SER A 101 2.23 7.60 -4.61
C SER A 101 2.44 6.09 -4.46
N LEU A 102 1.41 5.37 -4.04
CA LEU A 102 1.45 3.91 -3.93
C LEU A 102 1.64 3.26 -5.31
N ARG A 103 1.11 3.88 -6.36
CA ARG A 103 1.35 3.44 -7.74
C ARG A 103 2.82 3.61 -8.14
N LEU A 104 3.46 4.71 -7.77
CA LEU A 104 4.88 4.94 -8.07
C LEU A 104 5.77 4.00 -7.27
N LEU A 105 5.50 3.82 -5.97
CA LEU A 105 6.15 2.80 -5.16
C LEU A 105 6.06 1.42 -5.81
N CYS A 106 4.86 1.01 -6.24
CA CYS A 106 4.68 -0.28 -6.88
C CYS A 106 5.46 -0.39 -8.20
N ARG A 107 5.46 0.66 -9.03
CA ARG A 107 6.23 0.70 -10.27
C ARG A 107 7.73 0.55 -9.99
N ASP A 108 8.24 1.26 -9.00
CA ASP A 108 9.67 1.29 -8.70
C ASP A 108 10.12 -0.04 -8.07
N ALA A 109 9.34 -0.60 -7.13
CA ALA A 109 9.60 -1.91 -6.54
C ALA A 109 9.50 -3.08 -7.54
N THR A 110 8.57 -3.01 -8.51
CA THR A 110 8.47 -4.04 -9.57
C THR A 110 9.50 -3.85 -10.68
N GLY A 111 9.97 -2.62 -10.91
CA GLY A 111 11.05 -2.32 -11.84
C GLY A 111 12.42 -2.75 -11.32
N ALA A 112 12.68 -2.59 -10.01
CA ALA A 112 13.91 -3.02 -9.37
C ALA A 112 14.08 -4.56 -9.35
N ALA A 113 12.97 -5.30 -9.38
CA ALA A 113 12.97 -6.77 -9.44
C ALA A 113 13.36 -7.35 -10.83
N ARG A 114 13.62 -6.51 -11.84
CA ARG A 114 14.02 -6.97 -13.19
C ARG A 114 15.56 -7.15 -13.23
N PRO A 115 16.08 -8.35 -13.53
CA PRO A 115 17.52 -8.61 -13.58
C PRO A 115 18.23 -7.87 -14.70
#